data_AF-A0A0G0Y3L5-F1
#
_entry.id   AF-A0A0G0Y3L5-F1
#
_cell.length_a   1.000
_cell.length_b   1.000
_cell.length_c   1.000
_cell.angle_alpha   90.00
_cell.angle_beta   90.00
_cell.angle_gamma   90.00
#
_symmetry.space_group_name_H-M   'P 1'
#
loop_
_entity.id
_entity.type
_entity.pdbx_description
1 polymer ?
#
loop_
_entity_poly.entity_id
_entity_poly.type
_entity_poly.pdbx_seq_one_letter_code
_entity_poly.pdbx_strand_id
1 'polypeptide(L)'
;MTIIADQNTRELAQADSAKMLIRSKVMKPIRDISIKKPWVLTYYPTLAMAQDANMGYEDFCTFFYESCLRDWSKENVYLTKFANMVTDANVIEVKGYMTELRMSAKGRVFIPCAGTYNMPDGEIFTAPVDDSVEGEVYFNYPLLRQGKMIRDIHLWFIKGKVVKATASENQDFLNKILDTDAGARRLGEFAIGTNKRVQNYMNNVLFDEKMYGTVHMALGEAYEECKGFNKSAIHMDIVKDMTSKGSSVVIDGKVILRDGKIVV
;
A
#
# COMPACT_ATOMS: atom_id res chain seq x y z
N MET A 1 -8.48 19.12 2.69
CA MET A 1 -8.75 18.21 1.56
C MET A 1 -7.78 18.55 0.44
N THR A 2 -7.12 17.54 -0.12
CA THR A 2 -6.21 17.64 -1.27
C THR A 2 -6.80 16.81 -2.40
N ILE A 3 -6.96 17.44 -3.56
CA ILE A 3 -7.47 16.80 -4.78
C ILE A 3 -6.33 16.82 -5.79
N ILE A 4 -5.85 15.64 -6.18
CA ILE A 4 -4.83 15.49 -7.22
C ILE A 4 -5.54 15.31 -8.58
N ALA A 5 -5.15 16.11 -9.57
CA ALA A 5 -5.80 16.15 -10.88
C ALA A 5 -4.76 16.18 -12.00
N ASP A 6 -3.79 15.29 -11.93
CA ASP A 6 -2.68 15.23 -12.88
C ASP A 6 -3.19 14.98 -14.30
N GLN A 7 -2.84 15.88 -15.22
CA GLN A 7 -3.12 15.75 -16.64
C GLN A 7 -2.07 14.88 -17.36
N ASN A 8 -0.94 14.64 -16.71
CA ASN A 8 0.14 13.78 -17.18
C ASN A 8 0.81 13.08 -16.00
N THR A 9 0.51 11.80 -15.82
CA THR A 9 1.08 10.97 -14.74
C THR A 9 2.56 10.65 -14.93
N ARG A 10 3.12 11.01 -16.09
CA ARG A 10 4.53 10.81 -16.49
C ARG A 10 5.33 12.10 -16.55
N GLU A 11 4.80 13.20 -16.03
CA GLU A 11 5.45 14.52 -16.07
C GLU A 11 6.92 14.49 -15.60
N LEU A 12 7.22 13.67 -14.59
CA LEU A 12 8.54 13.57 -13.98
C LEU A 12 9.35 12.34 -14.44
N ALA A 13 8.91 11.62 -15.47
CA ALA A 13 9.55 10.36 -15.90
C ALA A 13 11.04 10.53 -16.26
N GLN A 14 11.41 11.67 -16.85
CA GLN A 14 12.79 12.01 -17.22
C GLN A 14 13.52 12.87 -16.18
N ALA A 15 12.87 13.18 -15.06
CA ALA A 15 13.48 13.98 -14.01
C ALA A 15 14.59 13.21 -13.28
N ASP A 16 15.56 13.95 -12.75
CA ASP A 16 16.64 13.37 -11.96
C ASP A 16 16.13 12.84 -10.62
N SER A 17 16.10 11.50 -10.50
CA SER A 17 15.77 10.76 -9.29
C SER A 17 16.48 11.27 -8.01
N ALA A 18 17.72 11.74 -8.10
CA ALA A 18 18.46 12.22 -6.93
C ALA A 18 17.86 13.54 -6.40
N LYS A 19 17.45 14.44 -7.30
CA LYS A 19 16.76 15.68 -6.92
C LYS A 19 15.39 15.40 -6.30
N MET A 20 14.67 14.41 -6.83
CA MET A 20 13.38 14.00 -6.27
C MET A 20 13.52 13.42 -4.87
N LEU A 21 14.59 12.65 -4.62
CA LEU A 21 14.93 12.13 -3.31
C LEU A 21 15.26 13.25 -2.31
N ILE A 22 16.09 14.21 -2.71
CA ILE A 22 16.39 15.40 -1.90
C ILE A 22 15.10 16.14 -1.55
N ARG A 23 14.21 16.36 -2.54
CA ARG A 23 12.90 16.96 -2.31
C ARG A 23 12.09 16.19 -1.28
N SER A 24 12.07 14.86 -1.33
CA SER A 24 11.36 14.03 -0.34
C SER A 24 11.85 14.29 1.08
N LYS A 25 13.18 14.38 1.27
CA LYS A 25 13.78 14.69 2.58
C LYS A 25 13.44 16.11 3.04
N VAL A 26 13.54 17.10 2.15
CA VAL A 26 13.25 18.51 2.46
C VAL A 26 11.77 18.74 2.79
N MET A 27 10.86 18.03 2.10
CA MET A 27 9.42 18.16 2.33
C MET A 27 8.93 17.39 3.56
N LYS A 28 9.71 16.47 4.12
CA LYS A 28 9.28 15.62 5.24
C LYS A 28 8.78 16.43 6.45
N PRO A 29 9.48 17.46 6.96
CA PRO A 29 8.98 18.22 8.11
C PRO A 29 7.63 18.89 7.85
N ILE A 30 7.39 19.33 6.61
CA ILE A 30 6.11 19.91 6.20
C ILE A 30 5.03 18.83 6.19
N ARG A 31 5.31 17.65 5.61
CA ARG A 31 4.40 16.50 5.61
C ARG A 31 4.01 16.11 7.04
N ASP A 32 4.99 15.97 7.93
CA ASP A 32 4.80 15.57 9.33
C ASP A 32 3.90 16.56 10.10
N ILE A 33 3.93 17.85 9.76
CA ILE A 33 3.03 18.86 10.34
C ILE A 33 1.63 18.77 9.71
N SER A 34 1.55 18.58 8.39
CA SER A 34 0.28 18.53 7.65
C SER A 34 -0.60 17.37 8.09
N ILE A 35 -0.02 16.17 8.29
CA ILE A 35 -0.79 14.97 8.67
C ILE A 35 -1.34 15.02 10.10
N LYS A 36 -0.84 15.94 10.95
CA LYS A 36 -1.35 16.16 12.32
C LYS A 36 -2.63 17.01 12.37
N LYS A 37 -3.04 17.57 11.24
CA LYS A 37 -4.28 18.37 11.09
C LYS A 37 -5.30 17.54 10.30
N PRO A 38 -6.61 17.82 10.38
CA PRO A 38 -7.58 17.14 9.54
C PRO A 38 -7.21 17.23 8.05
N TRP A 39 -7.05 16.09 7.40
CA TRP A 39 -6.68 15.98 6.00
C TRP A 39 -7.48 14.87 5.33
N VAL A 40 -7.67 15.01 4.02
CA VAL A 40 -8.27 13.98 3.17
C VAL A 40 -7.55 14.07 1.82
N LEU A 41 -7.10 12.95 1.28
CA LEU A 41 -6.52 12.81 -0.04
C LEU A 41 -7.49 12.11 -0.99
N THR A 42 -7.68 12.67 -2.16
CA THR A 42 -8.41 12.04 -3.26
C THR A 42 -7.86 12.51 -4.60
N TYR A 43 -8.35 11.90 -5.67
CA TYR A 43 -8.08 12.33 -7.03
C TYR A 43 -9.30 13.00 -7.67
N TYR A 44 -9.11 13.65 -8.80
CA TYR A 44 -10.15 13.95 -9.76
C TYR A 44 -9.92 13.07 -10.98
N PRO A 45 -10.94 12.41 -11.55
CA PRO A 45 -10.73 11.55 -12.70
C PRO A 45 -10.23 12.35 -13.91
N THR A 46 -9.08 11.98 -14.46
CA THR A 46 -8.51 12.62 -15.66
C THR A 46 -8.36 11.64 -16.81
N LEU A 47 -8.21 12.15 -18.03
CA LEU A 47 -7.92 11.34 -19.20
C LEU A 47 -6.64 10.52 -19.05
N ALA A 48 -5.61 11.08 -18.40
CA ALA A 48 -4.37 10.36 -18.14
C ALA A 48 -4.57 9.17 -17.21
N MET A 49 -5.38 9.31 -16.16
CA MET A 49 -5.71 8.19 -15.27
C MET A 49 -6.53 7.11 -15.98
N ALA A 50 -7.47 7.50 -16.84
CA ALA A 50 -8.22 6.53 -17.66
C ALA A 50 -7.30 5.74 -18.60
N GLN A 51 -6.32 6.41 -19.21
CA GLN A 51 -5.28 5.77 -20.03
C GLN A 51 -4.40 4.81 -19.21
N ASP A 52 -3.94 5.23 -18.03
CA ASP A 52 -3.15 4.40 -17.13
C ASP A 52 -3.94 3.17 -16.63
N ALA A 53 -5.24 3.30 -16.41
CA ALA A 53 -6.13 2.19 -16.06
C ALA A 53 -6.54 1.32 -17.26
N ASN A 54 -6.12 1.69 -18.49
CA ASN A 54 -6.53 1.04 -19.73
C ASN A 54 -8.05 0.97 -19.91
N MET A 55 -8.74 2.08 -19.61
CA MET A 55 -10.20 2.20 -19.65
C MET A 55 -10.64 3.36 -20.55
N GLY A 56 -11.86 3.26 -21.10
CA GLY A 56 -12.55 4.43 -21.64
C GLY A 56 -12.81 5.46 -20.54
N TYR A 57 -12.77 6.76 -20.87
CA TYR A 57 -12.90 7.82 -19.86
C TYR A 57 -14.23 7.77 -19.08
N GLU A 58 -15.35 7.51 -19.75
CA GLU A 58 -16.66 7.41 -19.09
C GLU A 58 -16.76 6.19 -18.16
N ASP A 59 -16.21 5.05 -18.59
CA ASP A 59 -16.13 3.83 -17.76
C ASP A 59 -15.23 4.07 -16.55
N PHE A 60 -14.10 4.76 -16.75
CA PHE A 60 -13.19 5.14 -15.68
C PHE A 60 -13.84 6.09 -14.68
N CYS A 61 -14.57 7.11 -15.15
CA CYS A 61 -15.35 8.00 -14.29
C CYS A 61 -16.38 7.22 -13.46
N THR A 62 -17.10 6.29 -14.10
CA THR A 62 -18.08 5.44 -13.41
C THR A 62 -17.40 4.61 -12.32
N PHE A 63 -16.32 3.91 -12.67
CA PHE A 63 -15.51 3.15 -11.72
C PHE A 63 -15.01 4.02 -10.55
N PHE A 64 -14.45 5.19 -10.87
CA PHE A 64 -13.91 6.14 -9.90
C PHE A 64 -14.99 6.52 -8.88
N TYR A 65 -16.15 6.98 -9.36
CA TYR A 65 -17.23 7.41 -8.47
C TYR A 65 -17.85 6.25 -7.70
N GLU A 66 -18.01 5.07 -8.29
CA GLU A 66 -18.51 3.90 -7.56
C GLU A 66 -17.55 3.43 -6.46
N SER A 67 -16.24 3.58 -6.67
CA SER A 67 -15.24 3.25 -5.64
C SER A 67 -15.28 4.22 -4.44
N CYS A 68 -15.63 5.49 -4.69
CA CYS A 68 -15.64 6.58 -3.71
C CYS A 68 -17.01 6.77 -3.03
N LEU A 69 -18.11 6.71 -3.78
CA LEU A 69 -19.46 7.06 -3.34
C LEU A 69 -20.14 5.84 -2.71
N ARG A 70 -19.58 5.39 -1.59
CA ARG A 70 -20.08 4.26 -0.79
C ARG A 70 -20.68 4.75 0.52
N ASP A 71 -21.47 3.91 1.16
CA ASP A 71 -21.96 4.15 2.52
C ASP A 71 -20.82 3.90 3.52
N TRP A 72 -19.92 4.87 3.66
CA TRP A 72 -18.74 4.75 4.52
C TRP A 72 -19.08 4.56 6.00
N SER A 73 -20.25 5.04 6.45
CA SER A 73 -20.75 4.78 7.80
C SER A 73 -21.01 3.28 8.01
N LYS A 74 -21.64 2.63 7.03
CA LYS A 74 -21.86 1.17 7.04
C LYS A 74 -20.55 0.39 6.85
N GLU A 75 -19.68 0.83 5.96
CA GLU A 75 -18.35 0.21 5.77
C GLU A 75 -17.51 0.30 7.04
N ASN A 76 -17.56 1.42 7.77
CA ASN A 76 -16.84 1.60 9.02
C ASN A 76 -17.25 0.57 10.09
N VAL A 77 -18.54 0.22 10.16
CA VAL A 77 -19.00 -0.85 11.08
C VAL A 77 -18.34 -2.19 10.74
N TYR A 78 -18.29 -2.54 9.45
CA TYR A 78 -17.63 -3.77 9.00
C TYR A 78 -16.13 -3.74 9.27
N LEU A 79 -15.44 -2.67 8.87
CA LEU A 79 -13.99 -2.53 9.00
C LEU A 79 -13.54 -2.47 10.46
N THR A 80 -14.29 -1.77 11.31
CA THR A 80 -14.02 -1.74 12.76
C THR A 80 -14.15 -3.13 13.36
N LYS A 81 -15.20 -3.88 13.00
CA LYS A 81 -15.35 -5.27 13.45
C LYS A 81 -14.20 -6.14 12.96
N PHE A 82 -13.79 -5.98 11.70
CA PHE A 82 -12.71 -6.75 11.11
C PHE A 82 -11.37 -6.42 11.79
N ALA A 83 -11.01 -5.16 11.92
CA ALA A 83 -9.82 -4.70 12.62
C ALA A 83 -9.77 -5.24 14.06
N ASN A 84 -10.87 -5.11 14.82
CA ASN A 84 -10.94 -5.62 16.20
C ASN A 84 -10.75 -7.13 16.33
N MET A 85 -11.12 -7.91 15.32
CA MET A 85 -10.94 -9.37 15.34
C MET A 85 -9.47 -9.77 15.17
N VAL A 86 -8.65 -8.94 14.53
CA VAL A 86 -7.22 -9.17 14.30
C VAL A 86 -6.32 -8.26 15.15
N THR A 87 -6.91 -7.36 15.94
CA THR A 87 -6.18 -6.63 16.99
C THR A 87 -5.54 -7.63 17.96
N ASP A 88 -4.36 -7.27 18.48
CA ASP A 88 -3.51 -8.13 19.31
C ASP A 88 -2.90 -9.34 18.59
N ALA A 89 -2.95 -9.37 17.25
CA ALA A 89 -2.23 -10.33 16.43
C ALA A 89 -0.75 -10.41 16.83
N ASN A 90 -0.25 -11.62 17.04
CA ASN A 90 1.17 -11.83 17.31
C ASN A 90 1.94 -12.09 16.01
N VAL A 91 1.39 -12.94 15.14
CA VAL A 91 2.07 -13.41 13.93
C VAL A 91 1.14 -13.28 12.73
N ILE A 92 1.67 -12.73 11.64
CA ILE A 92 1.05 -12.66 10.33
C ILE A 92 1.91 -13.48 9.37
N GLU A 93 1.28 -14.40 8.64
CA GLU A 93 1.90 -15.19 7.59
C GLU A 93 1.19 -14.92 6.27
N VAL A 94 1.96 -14.62 5.23
CA VAL A 94 1.47 -14.35 3.88
C VAL A 94 2.08 -15.36 2.93
N LYS A 95 1.23 -16.10 2.22
CA LYS A 95 1.64 -17.06 1.19
C LYS A 95 0.97 -16.73 -0.12
N GLY A 96 1.69 -16.90 -1.24
CA GLY A 96 1.14 -16.69 -2.57
C GLY A 96 2.18 -17.00 -3.65
N TYR A 97 1.90 -16.57 -4.88
CA TYR A 97 2.86 -16.71 -5.98
C TYR A 97 4.19 -16.04 -5.62
N MET A 98 5.28 -16.84 -5.59
CA MET A 98 6.63 -16.41 -5.22
C MET A 98 6.65 -15.55 -3.93
N THR A 99 5.86 -15.96 -2.94
CA THR A 99 5.71 -15.21 -1.69
C THR A 99 5.52 -16.18 -0.54
N GLU A 100 6.42 -16.10 0.42
CA GLU A 100 6.31 -16.74 1.72
C GLU A 100 6.95 -15.80 2.74
N LEU A 101 6.11 -15.08 3.45
CA LEU A 101 6.52 -14.01 4.36
C LEU A 101 5.92 -14.25 5.73
N ARG A 102 6.71 -14.03 6.78
CA ARG A 102 6.27 -14.06 8.17
C ARG A 102 6.69 -12.78 8.87
N MET A 103 5.79 -12.20 9.66
CA MET A 103 6.07 -11.00 10.44
C MET A 103 5.34 -11.05 11.79
N SER A 104 5.82 -10.27 12.75
CA SER A 104 5.13 -10.06 14.03
C SER A 104 4.31 -8.77 13.99
N ALA A 105 3.12 -8.80 14.58
CA ALA A 105 2.29 -7.62 14.86
C ALA A 105 2.10 -7.40 16.38
N LYS A 106 2.89 -8.11 17.20
CA LYS A 106 2.79 -8.03 18.67
C LYS A 106 2.90 -6.60 19.18
N GLY A 107 1.90 -6.17 19.96
CA GLY A 107 1.84 -4.83 20.55
C GLY A 107 1.38 -3.73 19.58
N ARG A 108 0.99 -4.09 18.36
CA ARG A 108 0.45 -3.20 17.34
C ARG A 108 -1.08 -3.24 17.37
N VAL A 109 -1.70 -2.33 16.64
CA VAL A 109 -3.16 -2.32 16.46
C VAL A 109 -3.50 -2.28 14.98
N PHE A 110 -4.61 -2.90 14.62
CA PHE A 110 -5.17 -2.74 13.27
C PHE A 110 -6.10 -1.53 13.25
N ILE A 111 -5.94 -0.68 12.24
CA ILE A 111 -6.70 0.54 12.06
C ILE A 111 -7.64 0.37 10.85
N PRO A 112 -8.94 0.63 11.01
CA PRO A 112 -9.88 0.62 9.90
C PRO A 112 -9.83 1.95 9.13
N CYS A 113 -9.81 1.88 7.80
CA CYS A 113 -9.87 3.07 6.95
C CYS A 113 -11.21 3.11 6.21
N ALA A 114 -12.09 4.01 6.64
CA ALA A 114 -13.48 4.09 6.20
C ALA A 114 -13.85 5.50 5.69
N GLY A 115 -13.05 6.08 4.81
CA GLY A 115 -13.33 7.34 4.13
C GLY A 115 -12.95 8.58 4.94
N THR A 116 -12.05 8.43 5.91
CA THR A 116 -11.65 9.50 6.84
C THR A 116 -10.43 10.29 6.36
N TYR A 117 -9.45 9.62 5.76
CA TYR A 117 -8.21 10.22 5.27
C TYR A 117 -7.98 10.02 3.77
N ASN A 118 -8.55 8.95 3.19
CA ASN A 118 -8.45 8.64 1.78
C ASN A 118 -9.84 8.55 1.16
N MET A 119 -9.95 8.90 -0.12
CA MET A 119 -11.15 8.67 -0.91
C MET A 119 -10.75 8.22 -2.34
N PRO A 120 -11.04 6.98 -2.75
CA PRO A 120 -11.76 5.96 -1.99
C PRO A 120 -10.91 5.44 -0.82
N ASP A 121 -11.58 4.72 0.05
CA ASP A 121 -10.94 4.00 1.14
C ASP A 121 -11.27 2.50 1.07
N GLY A 122 -10.98 1.75 2.14
CA GLY A 122 -11.40 0.36 2.27
C GLY A 122 -10.22 -0.57 2.44
N GLU A 123 -9.62 -0.50 3.62
CA GLU A 123 -8.62 -1.43 4.09
C GLU A 123 -8.69 -1.55 5.62
N ILE A 124 -8.00 -2.55 6.14
CA ILE A 124 -7.48 -2.52 7.51
C ILE A 124 -5.96 -2.63 7.44
N PHE A 125 -5.25 -1.83 8.24
CA PHE A 125 -3.79 -1.82 8.22
C PHE A 125 -3.18 -1.89 9.62
N THR A 126 -1.93 -2.34 9.70
CA THR A 126 -1.10 -2.29 10.90
C THR A 126 0.36 -2.06 10.51
N ALA A 127 1.24 -1.82 11.48
CA ALA A 127 2.69 -1.78 11.26
C ALA A 127 3.35 -3.08 11.75
N PRO A 128 4.17 -3.76 10.95
CA PRO A 128 4.97 -4.89 11.43
C PRO A 128 5.93 -4.49 12.56
N VAL A 129 6.37 -5.45 13.37
CA VAL A 129 7.51 -5.26 14.28
C VAL A 129 8.78 -5.17 13.43
N ASP A 130 9.54 -4.08 13.60
CA ASP A 130 10.55 -3.59 12.67
C ASP A 130 11.63 -4.61 12.28
N ASP A 131 11.96 -5.54 13.16
CA ASP A 131 13.00 -6.57 12.98
C ASP A 131 12.45 -7.99 12.81
N SER A 132 11.13 -8.14 12.66
CA SER A 132 10.45 -9.44 12.68
C SER A 132 10.12 -10.02 11.30
N VAL A 133 10.23 -9.23 10.24
CA VAL A 133 9.88 -9.66 8.88
C VAL A 133 10.96 -10.60 8.35
N GLU A 134 10.56 -11.79 7.93
CA GLU A 134 11.40 -12.86 7.38
C GLU A 134 10.74 -13.45 6.13
N GLY A 135 11.54 -13.80 5.13
CA GLY A 135 11.08 -14.51 3.93
C GLY A 135 11.16 -13.66 2.66
N GLU A 136 10.26 -13.91 1.72
CA GLU A 136 10.24 -13.23 0.41
C GLU A 136 8.83 -12.83 -0.02
N VAL A 137 8.73 -11.75 -0.81
CA VAL A 137 7.47 -11.28 -1.39
C VAL A 137 7.68 -10.75 -2.81
N TYR A 138 6.84 -11.23 -3.71
CA TYR A 138 6.80 -10.84 -5.12
C TYR A 138 5.54 -10.03 -5.42
N PHE A 139 5.70 -8.82 -5.95
CA PHE A 139 4.59 -7.93 -6.31
C PHE A 139 4.32 -8.03 -7.81
N ASN A 140 3.15 -8.59 -8.14
CA ASN A 140 2.68 -8.81 -9.52
C ASN A 140 2.24 -7.51 -10.20
N TYR A 141 1.82 -6.52 -9.42
CA TYR A 141 1.33 -5.26 -9.95
C TYR A 141 2.47 -4.23 -10.09
N PRO A 142 2.48 -3.45 -11.17
CA PRO A 142 3.58 -2.54 -11.45
C PRO A 142 3.41 -1.21 -10.71
N LEU A 143 4.41 -0.76 -9.96
CA LEU A 143 4.34 0.47 -9.17
C LEU A 143 4.67 1.71 -10.02
N LEU A 144 3.70 2.60 -10.19
CA LEU A 144 3.94 3.94 -10.73
C LEU A 144 4.41 4.89 -9.63
N ARG A 145 5.67 5.34 -9.70
CA ARG A 145 6.21 6.30 -8.75
C ARG A 145 7.08 7.31 -9.46
N GLN A 146 6.81 8.60 -9.23
CA GLN A 146 7.61 9.69 -9.77
C GLN A 146 7.73 9.63 -11.31
N GLY A 147 6.64 9.26 -11.98
CA GLY A 147 6.59 9.08 -13.44
C GLY A 147 7.26 7.80 -13.97
N LYS A 148 7.93 7.02 -13.12
CA LYS A 148 8.62 5.77 -13.50
C LYS A 148 7.80 4.55 -13.09
N MET A 149 7.75 3.55 -13.95
CA MET A 149 7.09 2.28 -13.68
C MET A 149 8.11 1.26 -13.16
N ILE A 150 7.85 0.65 -12.02
CA ILE A 150 8.70 -0.43 -11.49
C ILE A 150 7.89 -1.73 -11.57
N ARG A 151 8.40 -2.73 -12.27
CA ARG A 151 7.68 -4.00 -12.53
C ARG A 151 8.36 -5.17 -11.85
N ASP A 152 7.56 -6.19 -11.52
CA ASP A 152 8.01 -7.47 -10.99
C ASP A 152 8.94 -7.32 -9.79
N ILE A 153 8.53 -6.48 -8.84
CA ILE A 153 9.31 -6.21 -7.63
C ILE A 153 9.35 -7.48 -6.80
N HIS A 154 10.55 -7.98 -6.49
CA HIS A 154 10.76 -9.11 -5.59
C HIS A 154 11.71 -8.69 -4.47
N LEU A 155 11.28 -8.83 -3.22
CA LEU A 155 12.02 -8.44 -2.03
C LEU A 155 12.27 -9.66 -1.13
N TRP A 156 13.49 -9.75 -0.59
CA TRP A 156 13.86 -10.74 0.42
C TRP A 156 14.21 -10.06 1.73
N PHE A 157 13.64 -10.56 2.83
CA PHE A 157 13.76 -10.01 4.17
C PHE A 157 14.52 -10.95 5.08
N ILE A 158 15.47 -10.38 5.84
CA ILE A 158 16.11 -11.01 7.00
C ILE A 158 16.14 -10.01 8.14
N LYS A 159 15.67 -10.40 9.33
CA LYS A 159 15.58 -9.55 10.53
C LYS A 159 14.92 -8.20 10.26
N GLY A 160 13.81 -8.25 9.53
CA GLY A 160 13.00 -7.09 9.17
C GLY A 160 13.56 -6.19 8.07
N LYS A 161 14.71 -6.53 7.47
CA LYS A 161 15.38 -5.70 6.48
C LYS A 161 15.41 -6.37 5.11
N VAL A 162 15.10 -5.59 4.06
CA VAL A 162 15.33 -6.00 2.66
C VAL A 162 16.83 -6.18 2.42
N VAL A 163 17.24 -7.44 2.27
CA VAL A 163 18.63 -7.84 1.96
C VAL A 163 18.89 -8.03 0.47
N LYS A 164 17.83 -8.28 -0.31
CA LYS A 164 17.87 -8.36 -1.77
C LYS A 164 16.59 -7.75 -2.33
N ALA A 165 16.71 -7.05 -3.46
CA ALA A 165 15.58 -6.48 -4.18
C ALA A 165 15.83 -6.59 -5.68
N THR A 166 14.85 -7.10 -6.44
CA THR A 166 14.89 -7.14 -7.90
C THR A 166 13.65 -6.50 -8.50
N ALA A 167 13.77 -5.93 -9.70
CA ALA A 167 12.68 -5.47 -10.55
C ALA A 167 13.05 -5.70 -12.02
N SER A 168 12.07 -6.06 -12.86
CA SER A 168 12.27 -6.25 -14.31
C SER A 168 12.39 -4.92 -15.06
N GLU A 169 11.83 -3.84 -14.50
CA GLU A 169 11.89 -2.48 -15.03
C GLU A 169 12.34 -1.50 -13.94
N ASN A 170 13.21 -0.55 -14.29
CA ASN A 170 13.68 0.52 -13.38
C ASN A 170 14.38 0.03 -12.09
N GLN A 171 15.15 -1.06 -12.15
CA GLN A 171 15.94 -1.62 -11.04
C GLN A 171 16.80 -0.59 -10.28
N ASP A 172 17.54 0.26 -11.00
CA ASP A 172 18.41 1.26 -10.36
C ASP A 172 17.60 2.31 -9.59
N PHE A 173 16.40 2.62 -10.07
CA PHE A 173 15.50 3.54 -9.39
C PHE A 173 14.92 2.91 -8.11
N LEU A 174 14.54 1.63 -8.14
CA LEU A 174 14.16 0.88 -6.95
C LEU A 174 15.27 0.91 -5.89
N ASN A 175 16.52 0.64 -6.29
CA ASN A 175 17.66 0.67 -5.36
C ASN A 175 17.86 2.07 -4.75
N LYS A 176 17.78 3.14 -5.54
CA LYS A 176 17.85 4.51 -5.03
C LYS A 176 16.77 4.83 -4.00
N ILE A 177 15.56 4.32 -4.17
CA ILE A 177 14.48 4.47 -3.18
C ILE A 177 14.83 3.71 -1.91
N LEU A 178 15.28 2.46 -2.03
CA LEU A 178 15.67 1.64 -0.88
C LEU A 178 16.87 2.21 -0.12
N ASP A 179 17.72 2.99 -0.77
CA ASP A 179 18.89 3.65 -0.17
C ASP A 179 18.59 5.08 0.31
N THR A 180 17.31 5.46 0.43
CA THR A 180 16.92 6.80 0.90
C THR A 180 17.47 7.11 2.29
N ASP A 181 17.29 6.18 3.22
CA ASP A 181 17.70 6.26 4.62
C ASP A 181 17.65 4.88 5.30
N ALA A 182 17.93 4.84 6.61
CA ALA A 182 18.02 3.60 7.38
C ALA A 182 16.68 2.84 7.48
N GLY A 183 15.54 3.53 7.40
CA GLY A 183 14.21 2.93 7.51
C GLY A 183 13.62 2.47 6.17
N ALA A 184 14.15 2.96 5.04
CA ALA A 184 13.62 2.69 3.70
C ALA A 184 13.63 1.21 3.28
N ARG A 185 14.45 0.38 3.93
CA ARG A 185 14.55 -1.08 3.70
C ARG A 185 13.74 -1.92 4.70
N ARG A 186 12.86 -1.30 5.48
CA ARG A 186 11.99 -1.99 6.45
C ARG A 186 10.53 -1.71 6.11
N LEU A 187 9.65 -2.62 6.49
CA LEU A 187 8.22 -2.40 6.34
C LEU A 187 7.73 -1.41 7.42
N GLY A 188 6.97 -0.41 6.97
CA GLY A 188 6.19 0.49 7.83
C GLY A 188 4.74 0.07 7.97
N GLU A 189 4.23 -0.72 7.02
CA GLU A 189 2.82 -1.10 6.96
C GLU A 189 2.63 -2.49 6.36
N PHE A 190 1.61 -3.18 6.85
CA PHE A 190 0.95 -4.32 6.23
C PHE A 190 -0.56 -4.10 6.30
N ALA A 191 -1.26 -4.36 5.20
CA ALA A 191 -2.68 -4.06 5.10
C ALA A 191 -3.42 -5.01 4.16
N ILE A 192 -4.73 -5.11 4.36
CA ILE A 192 -5.64 -5.96 3.59
C ILE A 192 -6.69 -5.06 2.93
N GLY A 193 -6.73 -5.07 1.60
CA GLY A 193 -7.70 -4.31 0.82
C GLY A 193 -9.09 -4.95 0.87
N THR A 194 -10.11 -4.11 1.05
CA THR A 194 -11.50 -4.54 1.27
C THR A 194 -12.51 -3.85 0.36
N ASN A 195 -12.08 -2.91 -0.51
CA ASN A 195 -12.99 -2.18 -1.38
C ASN A 195 -13.42 -3.04 -2.57
N LYS A 196 -14.62 -3.60 -2.50
CA LYS A 196 -15.18 -4.48 -3.53
C LYS A 196 -15.48 -3.79 -4.86
N ARG A 197 -15.48 -2.45 -4.90
CA ARG A 197 -15.67 -1.65 -6.12
C ARG A 197 -14.37 -1.40 -6.86
N VAL A 198 -13.23 -1.52 -6.17
CA VAL A 198 -11.92 -1.55 -6.81
C VAL A 198 -11.63 -3.00 -7.16
N GLN A 199 -11.82 -3.35 -8.44
CA GLN A 199 -11.58 -4.71 -8.97
C GLN A 199 -10.53 -4.74 -10.08
N ASN A 200 -10.12 -3.57 -10.55
CA ASN A 200 -9.15 -3.41 -11.63
C ASN A 200 -7.97 -2.60 -11.10
N TYR A 201 -6.77 -3.04 -11.46
CA TYR A 201 -5.54 -2.29 -11.20
C TYR A 201 -5.47 -1.06 -12.11
N MET A 202 -5.15 0.10 -11.54
CA MET A 202 -5.23 1.39 -12.21
C MET A 202 -3.89 2.09 -12.43
N ASN A 203 -2.79 1.52 -11.92
CA ASN A 203 -1.51 2.22 -11.77
C ASN A 203 -1.64 3.48 -10.90
N ASN A 204 -2.58 3.49 -9.95
CA ASN A 204 -2.76 4.54 -8.97
C ASN A 204 -2.86 3.91 -7.58
N VAL A 205 -1.79 4.05 -6.81
CA VAL A 205 -1.62 3.35 -5.54
C VAL A 205 -2.75 3.62 -4.54
N LEU A 206 -3.30 4.85 -4.52
CA LEU A 206 -4.40 5.22 -3.61
C LEU A 206 -5.63 4.32 -3.80
N PHE A 207 -5.87 3.86 -5.03
CA PHE A 207 -6.96 2.94 -5.30
C PHE A 207 -6.51 1.50 -5.21
N ASP A 208 -5.36 1.19 -5.82
CA ASP A 208 -4.87 -0.18 -5.96
C ASP A 208 -4.63 -0.85 -4.60
N GLU A 209 -4.21 -0.08 -3.59
CA GLU A 209 -4.00 -0.56 -2.22
C GLU A 209 -5.32 -0.92 -1.50
N LYS A 210 -6.44 -0.30 -1.91
CA LYS A 210 -7.78 -0.59 -1.34
C LYS A 210 -8.46 -1.78 -2.01
N MET A 211 -7.89 -2.34 -3.08
CA MET A 211 -8.49 -3.39 -3.91
C MET A 211 -8.90 -4.61 -3.10
N TYR A 212 -10.15 -5.07 -3.25
CA TYR A 212 -10.59 -6.26 -2.52
C TYR A 212 -9.83 -7.51 -2.95
N GLY A 213 -9.35 -8.27 -1.97
CA GLY A 213 -8.64 -9.53 -2.23
C GLY A 213 -7.17 -9.35 -2.56
N THR A 214 -6.60 -8.17 -2.28
CA THR A 214 -5.16 -7.93 -2.27
C THR A 214 -4.68 -7.65 -0.85
N VAL A 215 -3.35 -7.65 -0.71
CA VAL A 215 -2.67 -7.00 0.41
C VAL A 215 -1.71 -5.98 -0.16
N HIS A 216 -1.34 -4.98 0.62
CA HIS A 216 -0.16 -4.15 0.31
C HIS A 216 0.78 -4.09 1.51
N MET A 217 2.00 -3.72 1.19
CA MET A 217 3.07 -3.53 2.17
C MET A 217 3.77 -2.23 1.85
N ALA A 218 3.90 -1.36 2.85
CA ALA A 218 4.64 -0.11 2.68
C ALA A 218 6.09 -0.30 3.12
N LEU A 219 7.05 0.05 2.26
CA LEU A 219 8.43 0.25 2.67
C LEU A 219 8.62 1.67 3.24
N GLY A 220 9.33 1.78 4.35
CA GLY A 220 9.65 3.04 5.01
C GLY A 220 8.74 3.35 6.20
N GLU A 221 8.37 4.62 6.34
CA GLU A 221 7.79 5.21 7.55
C GLU A 221 6.53 4.47 8.00
N ALA A 222 6.48 4.12 9.28
CA ALA A 222 5.31 3.52 9.90
C ALA A 222 4.44 4.61 10.55
N TYR A 223 3.13 4.40 10.53
CA TYR A 223 2.20 5.31 11.19
C TYR A 223 2.19 5.10 12.71
N GLU A 224 2.17 6.20 13.46
CA GLU A 224 2.14 6.15 14.93
C GLU A 224 0.79 5.66 15.46
N GLU A 225 -0.30 5.84 14.69
CA GLU A 225 -1.65 5.41 15.06
C GLU A 225 -1.78 3.88 15.17
N CYS A 226 -1.07 3.13 14.33
CA CYS A 226 -0.95 1.67 14.45
C CYS A 226 0.17 1.22 15.40
N LYS A 227 0.70 2.17 16.18
CA LYS A 227 1.85 2.04 17.09
C LYS A 227 3.15 1.65 16.37
N GLY A 228 3.31 2.00 15.09
CA GLY A 228 4.52 1.73 14.32
C GLY A 228 5.73 2.57 14.75
N PHE A 229 6.94 2.07 14.53
CA PHE A 229 8.19 2.76 14.94
C PHE A 229 9.08 3.17 13.78
N ASN A 230 9.12 2.40 12.68
CA ASN A 230 10.07 2.64 11.61
C ASN A 230 10.00 4.08 11.09
N LYS A 231 11.11 4.82 11.13
CA LYS A 231 11.20 6.20 10.67
C LYS A 231 11.96 6.26 9.34
N SER A 232 11.35 6.90 8.35
CA SER A 232 11.94 7.07 7.01
C SER A 232 11.37 8.30 6.33
N ALA A 233 12.06 8.84 5.31
CA ALA A 233 11.54 9.90 4.47
C ALA A 233 10.54 9.37 3.42
N ILE A 234 10.54 8.06 3.15
CA ILE A 234 9.58 7.42 2.24
C ILE A 234 8.50 6.67 3.01
N HIS A 235 7.34 6.59 2.38
CA HIS A 235 6.32 5.56 2.61
C HIS A 235 5.96 5.10 1.18
N MET A 236 6.07 3.81 0.91
CA MET A 236 5.95 3.26 -0.44
C MET A 236 5.15 1.97 -0.42
N ASP A 237 3.86 2.14 -0.65
CA ASP A 237 2.89 1.05 -0.80
C ASP A 237 3.14 0.30 -2.10
N ILE A 238 3.15 -1.04 -1.99
CA ILE A 238 3.28 -1.95 -3.11
C ILE A 238 2.23 -3.03 -2.97
N VAL A 239 1.41 -3.21 -4.01
CA VAL A 239 0.23 -4.09 -3.98
C VAL A 239 0.59 -5.50 -4.43
N LYS A 240 0.14 -6.48 -3.67
CA LYS A 240 0.29 -7.91 -3.91
C LYS A 240 -1.07 -8.53 -4.24
N ASP A 241 -1.15 -9.16 -5.41
CA ASP A 241 -2.29 -10.02 -5.75
C ASP A 241 -2.38 -11.21 -4.78
N MET A 242 -3.56 -11.45 -4.22
CA MET A 242 -3.84 -12.64 -3.41
C MET A 242 -4.96 -13.49 -4.00
N THR A 243 -5.39 -13.24 -5.24
CA THR A 243 -6.48 -13.98 -5.91
C THR A 243 -6.02 -15.33 -6.48
N SER A 244 -4.72 -15.47 -6.74
CA SER A 244 -4.11 -16.71 -7.20
C SER A 244 -4.34 -17.88 -6.24
N LYS A 245 -4.68 -19.06 -6.76
CA LYS A 245 -4.97 -20.27 -5.96
C LYS A 245 -3.79 -20.65 -5.06
N GLY A 246 -4.08 -20.94 -3.79
CA GLY A 246 -3.11 -21.23 -2.75
C GLY A 246 -2.62 -20.00 -1.98
N SER A 247 -3.03 -18.79 -2.39
CA SER A 247 -2.67 -17.57 -1.68
C SER A 247 -3.46 -17.45 -0.38
N SER A 248 -2.81 -17.02 0.68
CA SER A 248 -3.46 -16.84 1.98
C SER A 248 -2.78 -15.81 2.86
N VAL A 249 -3.59 -15.19 3.73
CA VAL A 249 -3.14 -14.47 4.91
C VAL A 249 -3.64 -15.22 6.13
N VAL A 250 -2.71 -15.61 7.00
CA VAL A 250 -3.00 -16.29 8.26
C VAL A 250 -2.54 -15.39 9.40
N ILE A 251 -3.42 -15.13 10.37
CA ILE A 251 -3.12 -14.34 11.56
C ILE A 251 -3.37 -15.21 12.79
N ASP A 252 -2.33 -15.44 13.59
CA ASP A 252 -2.37 -16.31 14.77
C ASP A 252 -3.02 -17.68 14.51
N GLY A 253 -2.65 -18.30 13.38
CA GLY A 253 -3.17 -19.60 12.94
C GLY A 253 -4.58 -19.58 12.33
N LYS A 254 -5.27 -18.43 12.32
CA LYS A 254 -6.58 -18.27 11.68
C LYS A 254 -6.42 -17.76 10.26
N VAL A 255 -7.07 -18.42 9.31
CA VAL A 255 -7.09 -17.97 7.92
C VAL A 255 -8.00 -16.74 7.84
N ILE A 256 -7.43 -15.62 7.41
CA ILE A 256 -8.15 -14.34 7.26
C ILE A 256 -8.54 -14.10 5.80
N LEU A 257 -7.61 -14.38 4.90
CA LEU A 257 -7.78 -14.28 3.46
C LEU A 257 -7.33 -15.60 2.81
N ARG A 258 -8.09 -16.08 1.83
CA ARG A 258 -7.72 -17.22 0.98
C ARG A 258 -8.22 -17.00 -0.44
N ASP A 259 -7.34 -17.17 -1.42
CA ASP A 259 -7.67 -17.07 -2.86
C ASP A 259 -8.48 -15.79 -3.19
N GLY A 260 -8.04 -14.65 -2.66
CA GLY A 260 -8.65 -13.33 -2.86
C GLY A 260 -9.92 -13.10 -2.06
N LYS A 261 -10.36 -14.06 -1.23
CA LYS A 261 -11.58 -13.95 -0.43
C LYS A 261 -11.22 -13.77 1.04
N ILE A 262 -11.81 -12.75 1.66
CA ILE A 262 -11.83 -12.61 3.12
C ILE A 262 -12.82 -13.65 3.67
N VAL A 263 -12.39 -14.49 4.62
CA VAL A 263 -13.14 -15.69 5.08
C VAL A 263 -13.62 -15.60 6.53
N VAL A 264 -13.74 -14.38 7.04
CA VAL A 264 -14.02 -14.05 8.45
C VAL A 264 -15.19 -13.09 8.61
#